data_AF-A0A7C7RBI1-F1
#
_entry.id   AF-A0A7C7RBI1-F1
#
_cell.length_a   1.000
_cell.length_b   1.000
_cell.length_c   1.000
_cell.angle_alpha   90.00
_cell.angle_beta   90.00
_cell.angle_gamma   90.00
#
_symmetry.space_group_name_H-M   'P 1'
#
loop_
_entity.id
_entity.type
_entity.pdbx_description
1 polymer ?
#
loop_
_entity_poly.entity_id
_entity_poly.type
_entity_poly.pdbx_seq_one_letter_code
_entity_poly.pdbx_strand_id
1 'polypeptide(L)'
;MSAKAAVELKPSTGSQERLLLDPRPRAEMNDMVMEAMLTTTPRYWIAVGVLAALVAVCLFGAWGYMVMTGMGVAGIRRPVFWGVFIANFVFWIGVSHSGTLVSAILRIFKAEFRRSFTRAAELLTTFSLAVAGMYPLIHLGRVWRFYWMLPYPNQRWLWPNFHSPLMWDMMAIFTYLIGSTLYLYVPMIPDLAMARDRSTGWRKKLYSALSLGWRGTEGQWKGLNTTLHIFAFAILTVAFSVHIIVSWDFAMSYRPGWRSSVFGPYFVSGAIFSGVSLVGTTLFLVRATMKHMKYFLREEHFDAMGKLILVF
;
A
#
# COMPACT_ATOMS: atom_id res chain seq x y z
N MET A 1 -51.50 -9.57 -32.57
CA MET A 1 -50.16 -8.96 -32.74
C MET A 1 -49.97 -7.93 -31.65
N SER A 2 -49.18 -8.22 -30.61
CA SER A 2 -48.88 -7.26 -29.53
C SER A 2 -47.38 -7.03 -29.50
N ALA A 3 -46.95 -5.91 -30.05
CA ALA A 3 -45.57 -5.46 -30.02
C ALA A 3 -45.34 -4.76 -28.68
N LYS A 4 -44.61 -5.40 -27.76
CA LYS A 4 -44.06 -4.75 -26.58
C LYS A 4 -43.00 -3.74 -27.05
N ALA A 5 -43.34 -2.46 -26.99
CA ALA A 5 -42.36 -1.38 -27.07
C ALA A 5 -41.45 -1.47 -25.83
N ALA A 6 -40.22 -1.92 -26.03
CA ALA A 6 -39.16 -1.74 -25.05
C ALA A 6 -38.84 -0.24 -25.01
N VAL A 7 -39.23 0.42 -23.91
CA VAL A 7 -38.81 1.79 -23.63
C VAL A 7 -37.32 1.72 -23.31
N GLU A 8 -36.50 2.07 -24.28
CA GLU A 8 -35.07 2.25 -24.11
C GLU A 8 -34.84 3.51 -23.26
N LEU A 9 -34.74 3.33 -21.94
CA LEU A 9 -34.41 4.41 -21.01
C LEU A 9 -33.01 4.90 -21.33
N LYS A 10 -32.92 6.05 -22.01
CA LYS A 10 -31.67 6.76 -22.25
C LYS A 10 -31.00 7.00 -20.88
N PRO A 11 -29.77 6.52 -20.63
CA PRO A 11 -29.10 6.72 -19.35
C PRO A 11 -29.01 8.23 -19.08
N SER A 12 -29.43 8.66 -17.89
CA SER A 12 -29.26 10.05 -17.46
C SER A 12 -27.78 10.40 -17.52
N THR A 13 -27.44 11.63 -17.91
CA THR A 13 -26.05 12.08 -18.11
C THR A 13 -25.14 11.80 -16.91
N GLY A 14 -25.67 11.71 -15.69
CA GLY A 14 -24.93 11.36 -14.48
C GLY A 14 -24.71 9.86 -14.21
N SER A 15 -25.41 8.94 -14.89
CA SER A 15 -25.25 7.49 -14.64
C SER A 15 -23.96 6.92 -15.26
N GLN A 16 -23.46 7.54 -16.32
CA GLN A 16 -22.17 7.18 -16.90
C GLN A 16 -20.97 7.74 -16.10
N GLU A 17 -21.16 8.84 -15.37
CA GLU A 17 -20.11 9.45 -14.56
C GLU A 17 -19.93 8.77 -13.20
N ARG A 18 -21.03 8.38 -12.54
CA ARG A 18 -21.01 7.81 -11.19
C ARG A 18 -21.27 6.31 -11.17
N LEU A 19 -20.32 5.52 -10.68
CA LEU A 19 -20.41 4.05 -10.64
C LEU A 19 -21.62 3.57 -9.82
N LEU A 20 -21.97 4.27 -8.75
CA LEU A 20 -23.10 3.91 -7.88
C LEU A 20 -24.47 4.12 -8.55
N LEU A 21 -24.53 4.91 -9.61
CA LEU A 21 -25.77 5.20 -10.35
C LEU A 21 -25.99 4.27 -11.56
N ASP A 22 -25.03 3.39 -11.86
CA ASP A 22 -25.10 2.40 -12.93
C ASP A 22 -24.54 1.03 -12.46
N PRO A 23 -25.18 0.38 -11.46
CA PRO A 23 -24.71 -0.90 -10.95
C PRO A 23 -25.14 -2.05 -11.87
N ARG A 24 -24.16 -2.70 -12.50
CA ARG A 24 -24.37 -4.01 -13.15
C ARG A 24 -24.68 -5.11 -12.13
N PRO A 25 -25.30 -6.23 -12.55
CA PRO A 25 -25.51 -7.40 -11.69
C PRO A 25 -24.22 -7.86 -11.01
N ARG A 26 -24.30 -8.21 -9.73
CA ARG A 26 -23.13 -8.60 -8.91
C ARG A 26 -22.36 -9.78 -9.49
N ALA A 27 -23.05 -10.76 -10.07
CA ALA A 27 -22.42 -11.91 -10.71
C ALA A 27 -21.53 -11.46 -11.89
N GLU A 28 -22.05 -10.59 -12.75
CA GLU A 28 -21.33 -10.05 -13.91
C GLU A 28 -20.09 -9.26 -13.48
N MET A 29 -20.22 -8.38 -12.47
CA MET A 29 -19.09 -7.62 -11.94
C MET A 29 -18.01 -8.53 -11.35
N ASN A 30 -18.41 -9.57 -10.62
CA ASN A 30 -17.47 -10.53 -10.05
C ASN A 30 -16.73 -11.30 -11.15
N ASP A 31 -17.44 -11.73 -12.19
CA ASP A 31 -16.83 -12.47 -13.29
C ASP A 31 -15.85 -11.58 -14.10
N MET A 32 -16.16 -10.28 -14.28
CA MET A 32 -15.22 -9.32 -14.89
C MET A 32 -13.91 -9.18 -14.11
N VAL A 33 -13.98 -9.10 -12.76
CA VAL A 33 -12.79 -9.01 -11.91
C VAL A 33 -12.02 -10.33 -11.90
N MET A 34 -12.73 -11.46 -11.87
CA MET A 34 -12.12 -12.80 -11.86
C MET A 34 -11.45 -13.14 -13.19
N GLU A 35 -11.97 -12.68 -14.33
CA GLU A 35 -11.35 -12.90 -15.65
C GLU A 35 -9.91 -12.39 -15.66
N ALA A 36 -9.67 -11.22 -15.04
CA ALA A 36 -8.33 -10.64 -14.95
C ALA A 36 -7.32 -11.52 -14.18
N MET A 37 -7.78 -12.44 -13.31
CA MET A 37 -6.93 -13.40 -12.60
C MET A 37 -6.65 -14.68 -13.43
N LEU A 38 -7.46 -14.95 -14.45
CA LEU A 38 -7.38 -16.18 -15.25
C LEU A 38 -6.65 -15.96 -16.57
N THR A 39 -6.81 -14.79 -17.18
CA THR A 39 -6.17 -14.45 -18.45
C THR A 39 -4.90 -13.65 -18.23
N THR A 40 -3.78 -14.10 -18.79
CA THR A 40 -2.53 -13.32 -18.81
C THR A 40 -2.05 -13.14 -20.25
N THR A 41 -1.34 -12.04 -20.51
CA THR A 41 -0.77 -11.76 -21.84
C THR A 41 0.73 -12.01 -21.85
N PRO A 42 1.36 -12.33 -22.99
CA PRO A 42 2.82 -12.47 -23.07
C PRO A 42 3.56 -11.20 -22.65
N ARG A 43 3.00 -10.02 -22.97
CA ARG A 43 3.56 -8.71 -22.57
C ARG A 43 3.66 -8.56 -21.04
N TYR A 44 2.67 -9.07 -20.30
CA TYR A 44 2.70 -9.09 -18.85
C TYR A 44 3.88 -9.91 -18.32
N TRP A 45 4.09 -11.12 -18.86
CA TRP A 45 5.21 -11.97 -18.43
C TRP A 45 6.58 -11.41 -18.79
N ILE A 46 6.70 -10.72 -19.93
CA ILE A 46 7.93 -10.00 -20.29
C ILE A 46 8.19 -8.88 -19.28
N ALA A 47 7.18 -8.06 -18.96
CA ALA A 47 7.32 -6.98 -17.97
C ALA A 47 7.70 -7.53 -16.58
N VAL A 48 7.04 -8.59 -16.13
CA VAL A 48 7.37 -9.26 -14.86
C VAL A 48 8.79 -9.80 -14.89
N GLY A 49 9.21 -10.46 -15.96
CA GLY A 49 10.56 -11.01 -16.10
C GLY A 49 11.64 -9.93 -16.06
N VAL A 50 11.44 -8.83 -16.79
CA VAL A 50 12.37 -7.68 -16.81
C VAL A 50 12.46 -7.02 -15.44
N LEU A 51 11.32 -6.73 -14.81
CA LEU A 51 11.29 -6.10 -13.48
C LEU A 51 11.89 -7.03 -12.41
N ALA A 52 11.59 -8.33 -12.45
CA ALA A 52 12.16 -9.30 -11.53
C ALA A 52 13.68 -9.44 -11.71
N ALA A 53 14.17 -9.45 -12.96
CA ALA A 53 15.59 -9.47 -13.25
C ALA A 53 16.28 -8.19 -12.74
N LEU A 54 15.68 -7.01 -12.96
CA LEU A 54 16.20 -5.75 -12.45
C LEU A 54 16.29 -5.75 -10.92
N VAL A 55 15.22 -6.19 -10.24
CA VAL A 55 15.21 -6.31 -8.77
C VAL A 55 16.29 -7.28 -8.30
N ALA A 56 16.44 -8.43 -8.96
CA ALA A 56 17.47 -9.41 -8.60
C ALA A 56 18.90 -8.86 -8.78
N VAL A 57 19.16 -8.16 -9.89
CA VAL A 57 20.46 -7.53 -10.16
C VAL A 57 20.78 -6.43 -9.14
N CYS A 58 19.81 -5.58 -8.82
CA CYS A 58 20.00 -4.54 -7.81
C CYS A 58 20.19 -5.12 -6.40
N LEU A 59 19.41 -6.14 -6.03
CA LEU A 59 19.40 -6.69 -4.68
C LEU A 59 20.57 -7.62 -4.40
N PHE A 60 20.87 -8.56 -5.31
CA PHE A 60 21.95 -9.53 -5.10
C PHE A 60 23.28 -9.06 -5.69
N GLY A 61 23.23 -8.32 -6.81
CA GLY A 61 24.42 -7.75 -7.44
C GLY A 61 24.90 -6.48 -6.74
N ALA A 62 24.18 -5.37 -6.90
CA ALA A 62 24.64 -4.06 -6.44
C ALA A 62 24.70 -3.95 -4.90
N TRP A 63 23.63 -4.36 -4.20
CA TRP A 63 23.65 -4.33 -2.73
C TRP A 63 24.61 -5.37 -2.16
N GLY A 64 24.67 -6.58 -2.72
CA GLY A 64 25.67 -7.59 -2.35
C GLY A 64 27.10 -7.06 -2.49
N TYR A 65 27.41 -6.42 -3.62
CA TYR A 65 28.70 -5.75 -3.84
C TYR A 65 29.00 -4.66 -2.81
N MET A 66 27.99 -3.86 -2.43
CA MET A 66 28.13 -2.83 -1.40
C MET A 66 28.37 -3.42 -0.01
N VAL A 67 27.74 -4.55 0.32
CA VAL A 67 27.97 -5.26 1.60
C VAL A 67 29.41 -5.80 1.68
N MET A 68 29.97 -6.27 0.57
CA MET A 68 31.35 -6.78 0.51
C MET A 68 32.41 -5.67 0.49
N THR A 69 32.17 -4.59 -0.27
CA THR A 69 33.16 -3.51 -0.51
C THR A 69 33.04 -2.36 0.49
N GLY A 70 31.87 -2.18 1.10
CA GLY A 70 31.56 -1.12 2.05
C GLY A 70 30.75 0.05 1.44
N MET A 71 30.23 0.91 2.32
CA MET A 71 29.32 2.02 1.98
C MET A 71 29.94 3.13 1.12
N GLY A 72 31.26 3.13 0.91
CA GLY A 72 31.93 4.14 0.07
C GLY A 72 31.44 4.13 -1.38
N VAL A 73 30.97 2.98 -1.87
CA VAL A 73 30.40 2.82 -3.23
C VAL A 73 29.07 3.58 -3.38
N ALA A 74 28.37 3.88 -2.29
CA ALA A 74 27.09 4.57 -2.32
C ALA A 74 27.19 6.06 -2.70
N GLY A 75 28.39 6.59 -2.95
CA GLY A 75 28.60 8.00 -3.32
C GLY A 75 28.35 8.99 -2.18
N ILE A 76 28.21 8.50 -0.94
CA ILE A 76 28.14 9.35 0.26
C ILE A 76 29.52 9.88 0.61
N ARG A 77 29.60 11.15 1.02
CA ARG A 77 30.87 11.84 1.28
C ARG A 77 30.78 12.58 2.59
N ARG A 78 31.89 12.73 3.31
CA ARG A 78 31.90 13.63 4.47
C ARG A 78 31.67 15.07 3.99
N PRO A 79 30.77 15.86 4.63
CA PRO A 79 30.00 15.60 5.86
C PRO A 79 28.55 15.11 5.65
N VAL A 80 28.17 14.73 4.41
CA VAL A 80 26.84 14.28 4.00
C VAL A 80 26.79 12.74 3.94
N PHE A 81 26.42 12.13 5.05
CA PHE A 81 26.34 10.67 5.19
C PHE A 81 25.02 10.07 4.71
N TRP A 82 23.97 10.89 4.62
CA TRP A 82 22.65 10.50 4.13
C TRP A 82 22.44 11.10 2.73
N GLY A 83 22.18 10.23 1.76
CA GLY A 83 21.95 10.60 0.37
C GLY A 83 20.73 9.86 -0.17
N VAL A 84 20.90 9.25 -1.36
CA VAL A 84 19.81 8.61 -2.10
C VAL A 84 19.07 7.53 -1.31
N PHE A 85 19.75 6.75 -0.48
CA PHE A 85 19.07 5.69 0.31
C PHE A 85 18.08 6.23 1.33
N ILE A 86 18.44 7.28 2.08
CA ILE A 86 17.53 7.87 3.06
C ILE A 86 16.46 8.73 2.36
N ALA A 87 16.79 9.41 1.27
CA ALA A 87 15.80 10.12 0.47
C ALA A 87 14.74 9.14 -0.10
N ASN A 88 15.16 7.99 -0.63
CA ASN A 88 14.25 6.95 -1.10
C ASN A 88 13.48 6.30 0.04
N PHE A 89 14.10 6.08 1.21
CA PHE A 89 13.38 5.62 2.40
C PHE A 89 12.20 6.54 2.73
N VAL A 90 12.46 7.85 2.88
CA VAL A 90 11.42 8.85 3.18
C VAL A 90 10.37 8.92 2.08
N PHE A 91 10.78 8.82 0.81
CA PHE A 91 9.84 8.77 -0.31
C PHE A 91 8.93 7.54 -0.25
N TRP A 92 9.49 6.34 -0.13
CA TRP A 92 8.72 5.08 -0.15
C TRP A 92 7.87 4.89 1.11
N ILE A 93 8.37 5.32 2.27
CA ILE A 93 7.55 5.33 3.49
C ILE A 93 6.40 6.33 3.30
N GLY A 94 6.63 7.50 2.71
CA GLY A 94 5.59 8.49 2.43
C GLY A 94 4.51 7.99 1.49
N VAL A 95 4.92 7.40 0.37
CA VAL A 95 4.02 6.71 -0.56
C VAL A 95 3.18 5.66 0.15
N SER A 96 3.80 4.87 1.04
CA SER A 96 3.11 3.78 1.73
C SER A 96 1.93 4.29 2.58
N HIS A 97 1.97 5.51 3.12
CA HIS A 97 0.86 6.01 3.94
C HIS A 97 -0.41 6.26 3.16
N SER A 98 -0.31 6.85 1.97
CA SER A 98 -1.49 7.30 1.22
C SER A 98 -2.55 6.23 1.01
N GLY A 99 -2.18 5.00 0.66
CA GLY A 99 -3.17 3.97 0.33
C GLY A 99 -4.01 3.56 1.54
N THR A 100 -3.36 3.16 2.64
CA THR A 100 -4.06 2.82 3.89
C THR A 100 -4.69 4.03 4.58
N LEU A 101 -4.05 5.20 4.55
CA LEU A 101 -4.56 6.41 5.19
C LEU A 101 -5.81 6.90 4.47
N VAL A 102 -5.77 7.02 3.14
CA VAL A 102 -6.92 7.42 2.33
C VAL A 102 -8.03 6.38 2.43
N SER A 103 -7.71 5.08 2.38
CA SER A 103 -8.72 4.02 2.61
C SER A 103 -9.39 4.16 3.98
N ALA A 104 -8.61 4.37 5.05
CA ALA A 104 -9.12 4.49 6.41
C ALA A 104 -9.94 5.77 6.61
N ILE A 105 -9.44 6.92 6.17
CA ILE A 105 -10.14 8.22 6.22
C ILE A 105 -11.45 8.13 5.46
N LEU A 106 -11.43 7.70 4.20
CA LEU A 106 -12.64 7.58 3.38
C LEU A 106 -13.62 6.55 3.97
N ARG A 107 -13.12 5.51 4.67
CA ARG A 107 -13.97 4.55 5.40
C ARG A 107 -14.66 5.20 6.59
N ILE A 108 -13.95 5.98 7.39
CA ILE A 108 -14.49 6.69 8.54
C ILE A 108 -15.54 7.72 8.10
N PHE A 109 -15.25 8.48 7.03
CA PHE A 109 -16.18 9.44 6.44
C PHE A 109 -17.29 8.79 5.60
N LYS A 110 -17.34 7.45 5.52
CA LYS A 110 -18.33 6.69 4.76
C LYS A 110 -18.43 7.12 3.28
N ALA A 111 -17.32 7.57 2.70
CA ALA A 111 -17.26 7.97 1.30
C ALA A 111 -17.33 6.72 0.38
N GLU A 112 -18.45 6.52 -0.29
CA GLU A 112 -18.74 5.24 -0.97
C GLU A 112 -17.96 5.02 -2.28
N PHE A 113 -17.50 6.09 -2.93
CA PHE A 113 -16.67 6.00 -4.14
C PHE A 113 -15.32 5.31 -3.90
N ARG A 114 -14.86 5.20 -2.64
CA ARG A 114 -13.60 4.54 -2.29
C ARG A 114 -13.54 3.06 -2.70
N ARG A 115 -14.70 2.38 -2.71
CA ARG A 115 -14.81 0.92 -2.84
C ARG A 115 -14.08 0.37 -4.07
N SER A 116 -14.07 1.12 -5.17
CA SER A 116 -13.50 0.70 -6.45
C SER A 116 -11.98 0.61 -6.45
N PHE A 117 -11.30 1.41 -5.62
CA PHE A 117 -9.83 1.51 -5.63
C PHE A 117 -9.16 1.17 -4.30
N THR A 118 -9.92 1.05 -3.20
CA THR A 118 -9.40 0.73 -1.86
C THR A 118 -8.42 -0.45 -1.88
N ARG A 119 -8.72 -1.53 -2.59
CA ARG A 119 -7.85 -2.72 -2.67
C ARG A 119 -6.51 -2.43 -3.32
N ALA A 120 -6.52 -1.75 -4.45
CA ALA A 120 -5.30 -1.40 -5.16
C ALA A 120 -4.44 -0.43 -4.34
N ALA A 121 -5.08 0.51 -3.64
CA ALA A 121 -4.41 1.45 -2.75
C ALA A 121 -3.78 0.76 -1.53
N GLU A 122 -4.52 -0.12 -0.84
CA GLU A 122 -3.99 -0.91 0.29
C GLU A 122 -2.84 -1.83 -0.14
N LEU A 123 -2.94 -2.45 -1.31
CA LEU A 123 -1.88 -3.30 -1.87
C LEU A 123 -0.61 -2.49 -2.20
N LEU A 124 -0.77 -1.32 -2.82
CA LEU A 124 0.34 -0.40 -3.10
C LEU A 124 1.04 0.03 -1.82
N THR A 125 0.28 0.31 -0.75
CA THR A 125 0.85 0.60 0.57
C THR A 125 1.74 -0.54 1.05
N THR A 126 1.24 -1.78 1.08
CA THR A 126 2.00 -2.91 1.62
C THR A 126 3.30 -3.14 0.87
N PHE A 127 3.30 -3.06 -0.47
CA PHE A 127 4.52 -3.20 -1.26
C PHE A 127 5.47 -2.02 -1.10
N SER A 128 4.96 -0.79 -1.08
CA SER A 128 5.77 0.41 -0.86
C SER A 128 6.44 0.38 0.52
N LEU A 129 5.74 -0.10 1.54
CA LEU A 129 6.25 -0.26 2.89
C LEU A 129 7.32 -1.35 2.98
N ALA A 130 7.17 -2.46 2.25
CA ALA A 130 8.21 -3.48 2.15
C ALA A 130 9.49 -2.91 1.54
N VAL A 131 9.37 -2.14 0.46
CA VAL A 131 10.51 -1.44 -0.17
C VAL A 131 11.11 -0.39 0.78
N ALA A 132 10.27 0.39 1.46
CA ALA A 132 10.72 1.37 2.45
C ALA A 132 11.53 0.70 3.57
N GLY A 133 11.03 -0.41 4.12
CA GLY A 133 11.69 -1.17 5.18
C GLY A 133 13.03 -1.78 4.78
N MET A 134 13.29 -1.96 3.47
CA MET A 134 14.59 -2.41 2.98
C MET A 134 15.66 -1.32 3.04
N TYR A 135 15.32 -0.05 2.85
CA TYR A 135 16.32 1.03 2.79
C TYR A 135 17.10 1.26 4.09
N PRO A 136 16.49 1.20 5.30
CA PRO A 136 17.24 1.20 6.54
C PRO A 136 18.27 0.07 6.60
N LEU A 137 17.94 -1.13 6.10
CA LEU A 137 18.88 -2.26 6.04
C LEU A 137 19.99 -2.02 5.00
N ILE A 138 19.63 -1.52 3.82
CA ILE A 138 20.58 -1.24 2.73
C ILE A 138 21.59 -0.16 3.15
N HIS A 139 21.14 0.83 3.92
CA HIS A 139 21.98 1.94 4.37
C HIS A 139 22.97 1.55 5.49
N LEU A 140 22.79 0.41 6.15
CA LEU A 140 23.69 -0.02 7.22
C LEU A 140 25.03 -0.53 6.68
N GLY A 141 26.12 0.09 7.13
CA GLY A 141 27.47 -0.38 6.78
C GLY A 141 27.83 -1.77 7.32
N ARG A 142 27.14 -2.24 8.37
CA ARG A 142 27.25 -3.61 8.90
C ARG A 142 25.87 -4.23 9.05
N VAL A 143 25.19 -4.46 7.93
CA VAL A 143 23.81 -4.96 7.90
C VAL A 143 23.61 -6.25 8.72
N TRP A 144 24.59 -7.15 8.76
CA TRP A 144 24.52 -8.40 9.54
C TRP A 144 24.42 -8.19 11.06
N ARG A 145 24.66 -6.98 11.57
CA ARG A 145 24.49 -6.62 12.99
C ARG A 145 23.15 -5.96 13.28
N PHE A 146 22.24 -5.87 12.30
CA PHE A 146 20.92 -5.25 12.47
C PHE A 146 20.14 -5.81 13.67
N TYR A 147 20.29 -7.09 13.98
CA TYR A 147 19.61 -7.73 15.10
C TYR A 147 19.86 -7.04 16.46
N TRP A 148 20.96 -6.31 16.64
CA TRP A 148 21.22 -5.53 17.87
C TRP A 148 20.28 -4.35 18.08
N MET A 149 19.54 -3.94 17.04
CA MET A 149 18.51 -2.92 17.17
C MET A 149 17.23 -3.49 17.79
N LEU A 150 17.01 -4.81 17.73
CA LEU A 150 15.82 -5.44 18.29
C LEU A 150 15.91 -5.54 19.82
N PRO A 151 14.85 -5.18 20.57
CA PRO A 151 14.83 -5.30 22.01
C PRO A 151 14.56 -6.75 22.44
N TYR A 152 15.60 -7.57 22.54
CA TYR A 152 15.50 -8.95 23.03
C TYR A 152 16.55 -9.23 24.10
N PRO A 153 16.23 -10.09 25.10
CA PRO A 153 17.20 -10.45 26.13
C PRO A 153 18.37 -11.21 25.52
N ASN A 154 19.59 -10.75 25.80
CA ASN A 154 20.81 -11.41 25.37
C ASN A 154 21.70 -11.72 26.57
N GLN A 155 22.71 -12.56 26.36
CA GLN A 155 23.66 -12.99 27.41
C GLN A 155 24.38 -11.83 28.11
N ARG A 156 24.42 -10.66 27.48
CA ARG A 156 25.12 -9.46 27.96
C ARG A 156 24.19 -8.44 28.62
N TRP A 157 22.88 -8.71 28.68
CA TRP A 157 21.85 -7.78 29.16
C TRP A 157 21.94 -6.39 28.51
N LEU A 158 22.38 -6.34 27.24
CA LEU A 158 22.46 -5.10 26.48
C LEU A 158 21.12 -4.80 25.81
N TRP A 159 20.71 -3.54 25.86
CA TRP A 159 19.47 -3.06 25.26
C TRP A 159 19.76 -1.94 24.27
N PRO A 160 18.89 -1.76 23.26
CA PRO A 160 18.99 -0.61 22.36
C PRO A 160 18.72 0.71 23.09
N ASN A 161 19.25 1.82 22.55
CA ASN A 161 18.96 3.16 23.08
C ASN A 161 17.60 3.65 22.56
N PHE A 162 16.61 3.72 23.46
CA PHE A 162 15.26 4.19 23.16
C PHE A 162 15.12 5.72 23.05
N HIS A 163 16.19 6.49 23.18
CA HIS A 163 16.16 7.94 22.91
C HIS A 163 16.47 8.30 21.45
N SER A 164 16.89 7.33 20.64
CA SER A 164 17.27 7.55 19.24
C SER A 164 16.02 7.52 18.34
N PRO A 165 15.74 8.58 17.55
CA PRO A 165 14.65 8.55 16.57
C PRO A 165 14.71 7.36 15.59
N LEU A 166 15.92 6.96 15.16
CA LEU A 166 16.13 5.75 14.35
C LEU A 166 15.61 4.45 15.00
N MET A 167 15.59 4.37 16.34
CA MET A 167 15.03 3.22 17.05
C MET A 167 13.50 3.22 16.97
N TRP A 168 12.91 4.41 17.11
CA TRP A 168 11.46 4.61 16.97
C TRP A 168 11.02 4.29 15.55
N ASP A 169 11.80 4.69 14.55
CA ASP A 169 11.58 4.38 13.14
C ASP A 169 11.47 2.88 12.89
N MET A 170 12.42 2.10 13.43
CA MET A 170 12.38 0.64 13.33
C MET A 170 11.09 0.08 13.95
N MET A 171 10.73 0.50 15.17
CA MET A 171 9.50 0.06 15.84
C MET A 171 8.23 0.45 15.06
N ALA A 172 8.21 1.67 14.52
CA ALA A 172 7.11 2.23 13.77
C ALA A 172 6.90 1.46 12.46
N ILE A 173 7.97 1.19 11.71
CA ILE A 173 7.93 0.41 10.46
C ILE A 173 7.41 -1.01 10.73
N PHE A 174 7.90 -1.71 11.76
CA PHE A 174 7.41 -3.06 12.08
C PHE A 174 5.92 -3.07 12.44
N THR A 175 5.52 -2.16 13.33
CA THR A 175 4.12 -2.03 13.76
C THR A 175 3.23 -1.71 12.57
N TYR A 176 3.69 -0.82 11.70
CA TYR A 176 2.95 -0.40 10.52
C TYR A 176 2.89 -1.48 9.43
N LEU A 177 3.95 -2.27 9.25
CA LEU A 177 3.99 -3.37 8.29
C LEU A 177 3.02 -4.48 8.70
N ILE A 178 3.03 -4.86 9.98
CA ILE A 178 2.10 -5.85 10.52
C ILE A 178 0.67 -5.31 10.41
N GLY A 179 0.42 -4.08 10.88
CA GLY A 179 -0.89 -3.44 10.85
C GLY A 179 -1.46 -3.32 9.44
N SER A 180 -0.67 -2.84 8.48
CA SER A 180 -1.09 -2.68 7.08
C SER A 180 -1.33 -4.00 6.38
N THR A 181 -0.49 -5.01 6.64
CA THR A 181 -0.67 -6.36 6.06
C THR A 181 -1.95 -7.00 6.58
N LEU A 182 -2.24 -6.87 7.88
CA LEU A 182 -3.51 -7.32 8.45
C LEU A 182 -4.70 -6.53 7.90
N TYR A 183 -4.56 -5.21 7.76
CA TYR A 183 -5.61 -4.35 7.22
C TYR A 183 -5.94 -4.66 5.76
N LEU A 184 -4.95 -5.09 4.97
CA LEU A 184 -5.15 -5.59 3.61
C LEU A 184 -5.77 -7.00 3.63
N TYR A 185 -5.25 -7.90 4.45
CA TYR A 185 -5.63 -9.32 4.45
C TYR A 185 -7.05 -9.58 4.96
N VAL A 186 -7.43 -9.00 6.10
CA VAL A 186 -8.75 -9.21 6.72
C VAL A 186 -9.91 -8.97 5.75
N PRO A 187 -9.99 -7.83 5.05
CA PRO A 187 -11.07 -7.59 4.11
C PRO A 187 -10.93 -8.41 2.82
N MET A 188 -9.77 -8.97 2.50
CA MET A 188 -9.60 -9.91 1.38
C MET A 188 -10.13 -11.32 1.65
N ILE A 189 -10.43 -11.69 2.90
CA ILE A 189 -10.91 -13.03 3.25
C ILE A 189 -12.17 -13.45 2.42
N PRO A 190 -13.21 -12.62 2.28
CA PRO A 190 -14.37 -12.93 1.43
C PRO A 190 -14.00 -12.98 -0.06
N ASP A 191 -13.09 -12.12 -0.51
CA ASP A 191 -12.62 -12.06 -1.91
C ASP A 191 -11.87 -13.37 -2.26
N LEU A 192 -11.05 -13.88 -1.34
CA LEU A 192 -10.35 -15.16 -1.46
C LEU A 192 -11.30 -16.35 -1.42
N ALA A 193 -12.37 -16.27 -0.63
CA ALA A 193 -13.43 -17.29 -0.65
C ALA A 193 -14.16 -17.32 -2.00
N MET A 194 -14.44 -16.16 -2.59
CA MET A 194 -15.01 -16.07 -3.93
C MET A 194 -14.08 -16.68 -5.00
N ALA A 195 -12.77 -16.45 -4.89
CA ALA A 195 -11.77 -17.04 -5.77
C ALA A 195 -11.63 -18.57 -5.56
N ARG A 196 -11.72 -19.05 -4.32
CA ARG A 196 -11.76 -20.49 -3.99
C ARG A 196 -12.91 -21.21 -4.69
N ASP A 197 -14.11 -20.63 -4.64
CA ASP A 197 -15.32 -21.29 -5.15
C ASP A 197 -15.34 -21.37 -6.69
N ARG A 198 -14.58 -20.50 -7.38
CA ARG A 198 -14.45 -20.46 -8.85
C ARG A 198 -13.15 -21.08 -9.39
N SER A 199 -12.26 -21.57 -8.54
CA SER A 199 -10.98 -22.15 -8.95
C SER A 199 -10.95 -23.68 -8.82
N THR A 200 -10.07 -24.32 -9.60
CA THR A 200 -9.88 -25.77 -9.61
C THR A 200 -8.42 -26.15 -9.30
N GLY A 201 -8.17 -27.42 -8.97
CA GLY A 201 -6.83 -27.95 -8.74
C GLY A 201 -6.11 -27.36 -7.50
N TRP A 202 -4.83 -27.01 -7.67
CA TRP A 202 -3.99 -26.51 -6.58
C TRP A 202 -4.39 -25.08 -6.13
N ARG A 203 -4.89 -24.25 -7.05
CA ARG A 203 -5.36 -22.88 -6.73
C ARG A 203 -6.50 -22.91 -5.73
N LYS A 204 -7.43 -23.87 -5.88
CA LYS A 204 -8.53 -24.09 -4.93
C LYS A 204 -8.00 -24.41 -3.53
N LYS A 205 -6.97 -25.26 -3.40
CA LYS A 205 -6.37 -25.59 -2.09
C LYS A 205 -5.74 -24.35 -1.44
N LEU A 206 -5.00 -23.55 -2.21
CA LEU A 206 -4.39 -22.31 -1.74
C LEU A 206 -5.44 -21.31 -1.26
N TYR A 207 -6.44 -20.98 -2.08
CA TYR A 207 -7.51 -20.06 -1.69
C TYR A 207 -8.39 -20.62 -0.58
N SER A 208 -8.55 -21.95 -0.48
CA SER A 208 -9.23 -22.58 0.65
C SER A 208 -8.51 -22.31 1.97
N ALA A 209 -7.19 -22.45 1.99
CA ALA A 209 -6.39 -22.14 3.18
C ALA A 209 -6.45 -20.64 3.52
N LEU A 210 -6.26 -19.76 2.53
CA LEU A 210 -6.27 -18.31 2.74
C LEU A 210 -7.66 -17.73 3.07
N SER A 211 -8.75 -18.41 2.67
CA SER A 211 -10.12 -17.98 3.00
C SER A 211 -10.53 -18.27 4.44
N LEU A 212 -9.70 -18.95 5.25
CA LEU A 212 -9.96 -19.28 6.66
C LEU A 212 -11.35 -19.90 6.93
N GLY A 213 -11.87 -20.68 5.98
CA GLY A 213 -13.19 -21.29 6.10
C GLY A 213 -14.36 -20.30 6.02
N TRP A 214 -14.19 -19.14 5.39
CA TRP A 214 -15.26 -18.17 5.17
C TRP A 214 -16.43 -18.79 4.39
N ARG A 215 -17.66 -18.58 4.92
CA ARG A 215 -18.93 -19.07 4.38
C ARG A 215 -19.93 -17.94 4.10
N GLY A 216 -19.66 -16.73 4.58
CA GLY A 216 -20.52 -15.56 4.37
C GLY A 216 -21.74 -15.53 5.30
N THR A 217 -21.65 -16.10 6.49
CA THR A 217 -22.75 -16.03 7.48
C THR A 217 -22.90 -14.60 8.02
N GLU A 218 -24.09 -14.24 8.51
CA GLU A 218 -24.36 -12.92 9.11
C GLU A 218 -23.38 -12.59 10.25
N GLY A 219 -23.06 -13.58 11.09
CA GLY A 219 -22.08 -13.41 12.17
C GLY A 219 -20.67 -13.10 11.65
N GLN A 220 -20.24 -13.74 10.56
CA GLN A 220 -18.96 -13.48 9.92
C GLN A 220 -18.91 -12.07 9.33
N TRP A 221 -19.98 -11.62 8.66
CA TRP A 221 -20.08 -10.26 8.13
C TRP A 221 -20.08 -9.19 9.22
N LYS A 222 -20.81 -9.42 10.32
CA LYS A 222 -20.81 -8.52 11.48
C LYS A 222 -19.43 -8.43 12.14
N GLY A 223 -18.75 -9.57 12.30
CA GLY A 223 -17.38 -9.64 12.81
C GLY A 223 -16.42 -8.87 11.92
N LEU A 224 -16.42 -9.16 10.62
CA LEU A 224 -15.59 -8.48 9.63
C LEU A 224 -15.78 -6.96 9.66
N ASN A 225 -17.04 -6.49 9.62
CA ASN A 225 -17.33 -5.07 9.64
C ASN A 225 -16.83 -4.40 10.93
N THR A 226 -17.06 -5.01 12.09
CA THR A 226 -16.56 -4.50 13.39
C THR A 226 -15.03 -4.41 13.38
N THR A 227 -14.36 -5.48 12.98
CA THR A 227 -12.90 -5.54 12.89
C THR A 227 -12.35 -4.45 11.96
N LEU A 228 -12.93 -4.28 10.77
CA LEU A 228 -12.48 -3.26 9.82
C LEU A 228 -12.65 -1.83 10.33
N HIS A 229 -13.68 -1.55 11.14
CA HIS A 229 -13.82 -0.24 11.77
C HIS A 229 -12.73 -0.01 12.83
N ILE A 230 -12.47 -1.00 13.68
CA ILE A 230 -11.41 -0.91 14.70
C ILE A 230 -10.04 -0.70 14.05
N PHE A 231 -9.71 -1.52 13.04
CA PHE A 231 -8.45 -1.38 12.33
C PHE A 231 -8.33 -0.05 11.59
N ALA A 232 -9.43 0.51 11.05
CA ALA A 232 -9.38 1.81 10.38
C ALA A 232 -8.93 2.94 11.32
N PHE A 233 -9.42 2.95 12.57
CA PHE A 233 -8.95 3.92 13.57
C PHE A 233 -7.51 3.63 14.01
N ALA A 234 -7.17 2.36 14.24
CA ALA A 234 -5.82 1.98 14.66
C ALA A 234 -4.77 2.34 13.61
N ILE A 235 -5.01 1.98 12.34
CA ILE A 235 -4.07 2.22 11.25
C ILE A 235 -3.93 3.70 10.93
N LEU A 236 -5.01 4.48 11.09
CA LEU A 236 -4.97 5.93 10.94
C LEU A 236 -3.97 6.53 11.95
N THR A 237 -4.10 6.18 13.23
CA THR A 237 -3.18 6.64 14.28
C THR A 237 -1.74 6.23 14.02
N VAL A 238 -1.51 4.97 13.63
CA VAL A 238 -0.17 4.46 13.30
C VAL A 238 0.41 5.18 12.08
N ALA A 239 -0.37 5.41 11.04
CA ALA A 239 0.11 6.07 9.83
C ALA A 239 0.55 7.52 10.11
N PHE A 240 -0.22 8.26 10.91
CA PHE A 240 0.20 9.60 11.36
C PHE A 240 1.47 9.55 12.23
N SER A 241 1.56 8.61 13.18
CA SER A 241 2.71 8.54 14.09
C SER A 241 3.99 8.18 13.35
N VAL A 242 3.96 7.20 12.44
CA VAL A 242 5.14 6.75 11.67
C VAL A 242 5.78 7.92 10.94
N HIS A 243 5.00 8.75 10.23
CA HIS A 243 5.56 9.85 9.46
C HIS A 243 6.07 11.01 10.31
N ILE A 244 5.45 11.25 11.46
CA ILE A 244 5.99 12.20 12.43
C ILE A 244 7.32 11.69 12.97
N ILE A 245 7.45 10.39 13.28
CA ILE A 245 8.70 9.79 13.77
C ILE A 245 9.80 9.90 12.70
N VAL A 246 9.52 9.55 11.44
CA VAL A 246 10.48 9.71 10.33
C VAL A 246 10.91 11.17 10.18
N SER A 247 10.00 12.12 10.40
CA SER A 247 10.36 13.55 10.38
C SER A 247 11.31 13.94 11.53
N TRP A 248 11.21 13.26 12.69
CA TRP A 248 12.03 13.54 13.87
C TRP A 248 13.48 13.10 13.72
N ASP A 249 13.79 12.14 12.84
CA ASP A 249 15.16 11.83 12.43
C ASP A 249 15.89 13.08 11.90
N PHE A 250 15.16 13.99 11.26
CA PHE A 250 15.68 15.26 10.77
C PHE A 250 15.47 16.37 11.80
N ALA A 251 14.24 16.54 12.30
CA ALA A 251 13.82 17.66 13.13
C ALA A 251 14.58 17.79 14.46
N MET A 252 15.02 16.66 15.03
CA MET A 252 15.78 16.63 16.28
C MET A 252 17.28 16.82 16.08
N SER A 253 17.74 16.92 14.83
CA SER A 253 19.14 17.20 14.52
C SER A 253 19.50 18.66 14.76
N TYR A 254 20.74 18.92 15.18
CA TYR A 254 21.27 20.29 15.34
C TYR A 254 21.64 20.96 14.00
N ARG A 255 21.46 20.28 12.87
CA ARG A 255 21.79 20.82 11.54
C ARG A 255 20.88 22.03 11.21
N PRO A 256 21.46 23.18 10.82
CA PRO A 256 20.68 24.30 10.29
C PRO A 256 19.79 23.84 9.13
N GLY A 257 18.54 24.28 9.12
CA GLY A 257 17.53 23.88 8.14
C GLY A 257 16.79 22.59 8.47
N TRP A 258 17.31 21.72 9.35
CA TRP A 258 16.60 20.52 9.79
C TRP A 258 15.88 20.73 11.12
N ARG A 259 16.46 21.52 12.03
CA ARG A 259 15.86 21.80 13.34
C ARG A 259 14.59 22.65 13.21
N SER A 260 13.42 22.01 13.18
CA SER A 260 12.13 22.71 13.11
C SER A 260 10.98 21.86 13.65
N SER A 261 10.05 22.48 14.38
CA SER A 261 8.85 21.82 14.91
C SER A 261 7.79 21.55 13.84
N VAL A 262 7.85 22.23 12.68
CA VAL A 262 6.86 22.08 11.60
C VAL A 262 7.04 20.79 10.78
N PHE A 263 8.17 20.11 10.92
CA PHE A 263 8.53 18.95 10.10
C PHE A 263 7.54 17.80 10.23
N GLY A 264 6.99 17.54 11.42
CA GLY A 264 5.99 16.49 11.63
C GLY A 264 4.77 16.64 10.71
N PRO A 265 3.98 17.73 10.88
CA PRO A 265 2.84 17.99 10.00
C PRO A 265 3.23 18.14 8.51
N TYR A 266 4.36 18.78 8.22
CA TYR A 266 4.81 18.99 6.84
C TYR A 266 5.11 17.67 6.11
N PHE A 267 5.82 16.74 6.76
CA PHE A 267 6.11 15.42 6.20
C PHE A 267 4.83 14.62 5.98
N VAL A 268 3.87 14.69 6.91
CA VAL A 268 2.57 14.02 6.74
C VAL A 268 1.82 14.55 5.51
N SER A 269 1.75 15.87 5.31
CA SER A 269 1.11 16.44 4.11
C SER A 269 1.83 15.97 2.84
N GLY A 270 3.15 16.04 2.81
CA GLY A 270 3.96 15.57 1.67
C GLY A 270 3.76 14.08 1.36
N ALA A 271 3.59 13.24 2.38
CA ALA A 271 3.32 11.81 2.21
C ALA A 271 1.95 11.53 1.58
N ILE A 272 0.93 12.28 2.00
CA ILE A 272 -0.41 12.18 1.41
C ILE A 272 -0.36 12.64 -0.04
N PHE A 273 0.28 13.78 -0.32
CA PHE A 273 0.48 14.29 -1.67
C PHE A 273 1.18 13.27 -2.59
N SER A 274 2.37 12.80 -2.20
CA SER A 274 3.17 11.89 -3.02
C SER A 274 2.49 10.55 -3.22
N GLY A 275 1.86 10.03 -2.18
CA GLY A 275 1.25 8.73 -2.25
C GLY A 275 -0.10 8.72 -2.99
N VAL A 276 -0.97 9.72 -2.80
CA VAL A 276 -2.21 9.83 -3.60
C VAL A 276 -1.87 9.98 -5.08
N SER A 277 -0.81 10.73 -5.40
CA SER A 277 -0.29 10.84 -6.77
C SER A 277 0.13 9.48 -7.35
N LEU A 278 0.80 8.64 -6.56
CA LEU A 278 1.18 7.29 -7.01
C LEU A 278 0.00 6.33 -7.10
N VAL A 279 -0.97 6.41 -6.18
CA VAL A 279 -2.24 5.67 -6.27
C VAL A 279 -2.98 6.04 -7.55
N GLY A 280 -3.13 7.34 -7.84
CA GLY A 280 -3.77 7.82 -9.07
C GLY A 280 -3.06 7.33 -10.33
N THR A 281 -1.72 7.39 -10.36
CA THR A 281 -0.91 6.89 -11.48
C THR A 281 -1.07 5.38 -11.66
N THR A 282 -1.06 4.62 -10.56
CA THR A 282 -1.24 3.15 -10.59
C THR A 282 -2.63 2.78 -11.09
N LEU A 283 -3.67 3.45 -10.60
CA LEU A 283 -5.05 3.25 -11.05
C LEU A 283 -5.25 3.63 -12.51
N PHE A 284 -4.56 4.67 -12.98
CA PHE A 284 -4.56 5.02 -14.40
C PHE A 284 -3.96 3.90 -15.26
N LEU A 285 -2.82 3.34 -14.85
CA LEU A 285 -2.20 2.20 -15.53
C LEU A 285 -3.11 0.96 -15.52
N VAL A 286 -3.72 0.64 -14.37
CA VAL A 286 -4.70 -0.45 -14.24
C VAL A 286 -5.89 -0.24 -15.19
N ARG A 287 -6.45 0.99 -15.22
CA ARG A 287 -7.55 1.36 -16.11
C ARG A 287 -7.19 1.23 -17.59
N ALA A 288 -5.95 1.55 -17.96
CA ALA A 288 -5.48 1.55 -19.34
C ALA A 288 -5.11 0.14 -19.84
N THR A 289 -4.59 -0.71 -18.96
CA THR A 289 -3.97 -2.00 -19.35
C THR A 289 -4.86 -3.20 -19.07
N MET A 290 -5.70 -3.17 -18.05
CA MET A 290 -6.54 -4.31 -17.67
C MET A 290 -7.93 -4.20 -18.29
N LYS A 291 -8.42 -5.36 -18.75
CA LYS A 291 -9.76 -5.50 -19.33
C LYS A 291 -10.82 -5.16 -18.27
N HIS A 292 -11.94 -4.57 -18.69
CA HIS A 292 -13.08 -4.17 -17.84
C HIS A 292 -12.82 -3.09 -16.76
N MET A 293 -11.57 -2.71 -16.47
CA MET A 293 -11.27 -1.73 -15.41
C MET A 293 -11.78 -0.31 -15.70
N LYS A 294 -12.05 0.04 -16.96
CA LYS A 294 -12.72 1.31 -17.33
C LYS A 294 -14.12 1.46 -16.71
N TYR A 295 -14.82 0.35 -16.47
CA TYR A 295 -16.14 0.38 -15.85
C TYR A 295 -16.07 0.73 -14.36
N PHE A 296 -15.11 0.13 -13.64
CA PHE A 296 -14.91 0.36 -12.20
C PHE A 296 -14.20 1.69 -11.91
N LEU A 297 -13.19 2.05 -12.70
CA LEU A 297 -12.38 3.27 -12.54
C LEU A 297 -12.87 4.36 -13.49
N ARG A 298 -13.90 5.08 -13.03
CA ARG A 298 -14.52 6.23 -13.70
C ARG A 298 -13.82 7.55 -13.35
N GLU A 299 -14.12 8.60 -14.11
CA GLU A 299 -13.51 9.93 -13.97
C GLU A 299 -13.74 10.55 -12.59
N GLU A 300 -14.88 10.28 -11.94
CA GLU A 300 -15.17 10.72 -10.57
C GLU A 300 -14.07 10.31 -9.56
N HIS A 301 -13.46 9.14 -9.75
CA HIS A 301 -12.43 8.64 -8.85
C HIS A 301 -11.13 9.45 -9.04
N PHE A 302 -10.81 9.82 -10.28
CA PHE A 302 -9.63 10.63 -10.60
C PHE A 302 -9.83 12.10 -10.20
N ASP A 303 -11.03 12.66 -10.35
CA ASP A 303 -11.38 13.99 -9.86
C ASP A 303 -11.27 14.06 -8.32
N ALA A 304 -11.80 13.06 -7.61
CA ALA A 304 -11.67 12.99 -6.15
C ALA A 304 -10.21 12.89 -5.70
N MET A 305 -9.39 12.06 -6.37
CA MET A 305 -7.95 11.99 -6.09
C MET A 305 -7.24 13.31 -6.43
N GLY A 306 -7.58 13.96 -7.54
CA GLY A 306 -7.02 15.26 -7.94
C GLY A 306 -7.31 16.34 -6.90
N LYS A 307 -8.53 16.36 -6.33
CA LYS A 307 -8.88 17.26 -5.23
C LYS A 307 -8.06 16.99 -3.97
N LEU A 308 -7.82 15.72 -3.63
CA LEU A 308 -6.93 15.38 -2.52
C LEU A 308 -5.49 15.86 -2.78
N ILE A 309 -4.97 15.65 -3.99
CA ILE A 309 -3.63 16.13 -4.39
C ILE A 309 -3.53 17.65 -4.37
N LEU A 310 -4.60 18.38 -4.68
CA LEU A 310 -4.62 19.84 -4.62
C LEU A 310 -4.60 20.39 -3.19
N VAL A 311 -5.21 19.67 -2.25
CA VAL A 311 -5.35 20.10 -0.86
C VAL A 311 -4.07 19.87 -0.05
N PHE A 312 -3.32 18.81 -0.36
CA PHE A 312 -2.11 18.39 0.34
C PHE A 312 -0.84 18.80 -0.40
#